data_AF-G8RZI7-F1
#
_entry.id   AF-G8RZI7-F1
#
_cell.length_a   1.000
_cell.length_b   1.000
_cell.length_c   1.000
_cell.angle_alpha   90.00
_cell.angle_beta   90.00
_cell.angle_gamma   90.00
#
_symmetry.space_group_name_H-M   'P 1'
#
loop_
_entity.id
_entity.type
_entity.pdbx_description
1 polymer ?
#
loop_
_entity_poly.entity_id
_entity_poly.type
_entity_poly.pdbx_seq_one_letter_code
_entity_poly.pdbx_strand_id
1 'polypeptide(L)'
;MPFTRVAAKLEVTPDLVLQDVPDGGGARMLLTADRKMLQFPWRGTDHAGQDTDFQAPAVFVPLGPNARRAPADDPLDPLTRWYEGNAEACTAAVGGLPISVAPADDPAATRLTVHTMSLGGKHLPGVAFPRVQDFTVEMPQLAAITGAPQSVGARFNYFSGYLQQGFKDNGGEVFLRMADKVVPELAVPGAMTGVATPQMAISGLSRSLGPVAGPLSDVANQKLDPAAILKDGARLLGDLRLIDVLAKPAGRANPEQAMKITTRDLPDGAETTLHWAPKLTDFAILKVNPASSLVLDIRIAARLGHPPTHDMRGTLSDVTLNFFTDDDPFIAVQVKTLRFTDSSGAKPDVHCDIGEVTFGGPLRFVRELATLIGFGRGNGVSVVPAGDRVTVALDVAVPSLAIGLLAISNIAVHVGLLLPFNGDPVVFDAGFATREHKFVLGVGILRGGGYAGVKISASGLQSLEFAFEFGAGVSIDLGVASGCVEVMAGIYFKLTATGDRQNIELTAYLRIRGSVSVLGLITVTVEFYLGLTYDSDGDRLTGEATMTVSIDLFLFSTSVSITCRRELTRSSSSFGRTAPAIASAPIRFGDVFTPDLWAQHCAAFA
;
A
#
# COMPACT_ATOMS: atom_id res chain seq x y z
N MET A 1 -24.84 -30.95 10.02
CA MET A 1 -24.68 -31.67 8.76
C MET A 1 -25.05 -30.74 7.62
N PRO A 2 -24.34 -30.79 6.47
CA PRO A 2 -24.70 -29.99 5.30
C PRO A 2 -25.99 -30.47 4.64
N PHE A 3 -26.40 -31.72 4.91
CA PHE A 3 -27.64 -32.30 4.43
C PHE A 3 -28.68 -32.43 5.56
N THR A 4 -29.93 -32.20 5.20
CA THR A 4 -31.12 -32.44 6.03
C THR A 4 -31.59 -33.90 5.92
N ARG A 5 -31.30 -34.56 4.79
CA ARG A 5 -31.57 -35.97 4.55
C ARG A 5 -30.43 -36.61 3.77
N VAL A 6 -30.09 -37.87 4.08
CA VAL A 6 -29.13 -38.67 3.32
C VAL A 6 -29.71 -40.06 3.08
N ALA A 7 -29.62 -40.58 1.86
CA ALA A 7 -30.08 -41.90 1.47
C ALA A 7 -29.02 -42.64 0.64
N ALA A 8 -28.80 -43.92 0.92
CA ALA A 8 -28.00 -44.78 0.04
C ALA A 8 -28.81 -45.06 -1.23
N LYS A 9 -28.18 -44.96 -2.40
CA LYS A 9 -28.80 -45.27 -3.71
C LYS A 9 -28.55 -46.71 -4.15
N LEU A 10 -27.80 -47.49 -3.38
CA LEU A 10 -27.43 -48.84 -3.75
C LEU A 10 -28.61 -49.78 -3.50
N GLU A 11 -29.21 -50.32 -4.56
CA GLU A 11 -30.31 -51.29 -4.48
C GLU A 11 -29.81 -52.74 -4.35
N VAL A 12 -28.61 -53.03 -4.89
CA VAL A 12 -27.97 -54.35 -4.86
C VAL A 12 -26.50 -54.19 -4.49
N THR A 13 -26.05 -54.86 -3.44
CA THR A 13 -24.63 -54.88 -3.04
C THR A 13 -23.84 -55.88 -3.89
N PRO A 14 -22.61 -55.57 -4.33
CA PRO A 14 -21.69 -56.57 -4.88
C PRO A 14 -21.35 -57.65 -3.84
N ASP A 15 -20.66 -58.73 -4.21
CA ASP A 15 -20.18 -59.71 -3.23
C ASP A 15 -19.26 -59.02 -2.21
N LEU A 16 -19.76 -58.94 -0.98
CA LEU A 16 -19.12 -58.21 0.09
C LEU A 16 -18.13 -59.10 0.83
N VAL A 17 -16.85 -58.72 0.86
CA VAL A 17 -15.88 -59.34 1.75
C VAL A 17 -15.84 -58.57 3.06
N LEU A 18 -16.25 -59.25 4.12
CA LEU A 18 -16.26 -58.73 5.48
C LEU A 18 -14.85 -58.85 6.07
N GLN A 19 -14.26 -57.70 6.41
CA GLN A 19 -12.99 -57.64 7.14
C GLN A 19 -13.18 -56.94 8.48
N ASP A 20 -12.53 -57.48 9.51
CA ASP A 20 -12.45 -56.82 10.81
C ASP A 20 -11.66 -55.51 10.67
N VAL A 21 -12.17 -54.45 11.29
CA VAL A 21 -11.42 -53.19 11.43
C VAL A 21 -10.16 -53.45 12.28
N PRO A 22 -8.94 -53.19 11.75
CA PRO A 22 -7.71 -53.32 12.52
C PRO A 22 -7.79 -52.51 13.82
N ASP A 23 -7.46 -53.14 14.96
CA ASP A 23 -7.50 -52.52 16.31
C ASP A 23 -8.87 -51.97 16.77
N GLY A 24 -9.96 -52.31 16.05
CA GLY A 24 -11.31 -51.75 16.25
C GLY A 24 -12.19 -52.41 17.32
N GLY A 25 -11.65 -53.32 18.15
CA GLY A 25 -12.36 -53.91 19.31
C GLY A 25 -13.23 -55.15 19.05
N GLY A 26 -13.22 -55.69 17.82
CA GLY A 26 -13.90 -56.94 17.42
C GLY A 26 -15.36 -56.76 16.98
N ALA A 27 -15.73 -57.47 15.89
CA ALA A 27 -17.05 -57.55 15.25
C ALA A 27 -17.58 -56.21 14.67
N ARG A 28 -16.76 -55.56 13.83
CA ARG A 28 -17.13 -54.32 13.11
C ARG A 28 -16.56 -54.40 11.70
N MET A 29 -17.40 -54.08 10.71
CA MET A 29 -17.24 -54.63 9.37
C MET A 29 -16.92 -53.52 8.36
N LEU A 30 -15.78 -53.66 7.69
CA LEU A 30 -15.46 -52.92 6.48
C LEU A 30 -16.03 -53.66 5.27
N LEU A 31 -16.69 -52.92 4.39
CA LEU A 31 -17.07 -53.45 3.09
C LEU A 31 -15.97 -53.13 2.11
N THR A 32 -15.25 -54.18 1.71
CA THR A 32 -14.17 -54.10 0.74
C THR A 32 -14.53 -54.89 -0.52
N ALA A 33 -14.15 -54.36 -1.67
CA ALA A 33 -14.13 -55.05 -2.95
C ALA A 33 -12.69 -54.96 -3.49
N ASP A 34 -12.10 -56.09 -3.90
CA ASP A 34 -10.70 -56.16 -4.36
C ASP A 34 -9.67 -55.54 -3.39
N ARG A 35 -9.90 -55.66 -2.08
CA ARG A 35 -9.07 -55.08 -0.99
C ARG A 35 -9.03 -53.54 -0.96
N LYS A 36 -9.93 -52.86 -1.66
CA LYS A 36 -10.19 -51.41 -1.52
C LYS A 36 -11.53 -51.19 -0.84
N MET A 37 -11.66 -50.10 -0.10
CA MET A 37 -12.93 -49.82 0.54
C MET A 37 -13.99 -49.42 -0.49
N LEU A 38 -15.17 -50.03 -0.39
CA LEU A 38 -16.25 -49.81 -1.33
C LEU A 38 -16.84 -48.41 -1.14
N GLN A 39 -16.91 -47.66 -2.23
CA GLN A 39 -17.57 -46.36 -2.29
C GLN A 39 -19.05 -46.55 -2.60
N PHE A 40 -19.92 -46.06 -1.73
CA PHE A 40 -21.36 -46.15 -1.90
C PHE A 40 -21.88 -44.88 -2.57
N PRO A 41 -22.82 -45.01 -3.54
CA PRO A 41 -23.54 -43.87 -4.05
C PRO A 41 -24.57 -43.41 -3.01
N TRP A 42 -24.47 -42.15 -2.60
CA TRP A 42 -25.39 -41.49 -1.68
C TRP A 42 -26.11 -40.35 -2.38
N ARG A 43 -27.31 -40.05 -1.91
CA ARG A 43 -28.05 -38.83 -2.22
C ARG A 43 -28.25 -38.04 -0.94
N GLY A 44 -27.75 -36.81 -0.91
CA GLY A 44 -27.99 -35.85 0.16
C GLY A 44 -28.94 -34.76 -0.29
N THR A 45 -29.98 -34.47 0.48
CA THR A 45 -30.82 -33.28 0.30
C THR A 45 -30.27 -32.18 1.22
N ASP A 46 -29.86 -31.04 0.66
CA ASP A 46 -29.24 -29.94 1.41
C ASP A 46 -30.28 -29.07 2.16
N HIS A 47 -29.84 -27.96 2.76
CA HIS A 47 -30.73 -27.04 3.49
C HIS A 47 -31.62 -26.19 2.57
N ALA A 48 -31.35 -26.17 1.26
CA ALA A 48 -32.19 -25.54 0.24
C ALA A 48 -33.18 -26.52 -0.41
N GLY A 49 -33.14 -27.80 -0.03
CA GLY A 49 -33.96 -28.85 -0.63
C GLY A 49 -33.38 -29.39 -1.94
N GLN A 50 -32.14 -29.05 -2.30
CA GLN A 50 -31.48 -29.55 -3.50
C GLN A 50 -30.85 -30.92 -3.23
N ASP A 51 -31.11 -31.87 -4.12
CA ASP A 51 -30.48 -33.19 -4.07
C ASP A 51 -29.10 -33.17 -4.74
N THR A 52 -28.10 -33.69 -4.04
CA THR A 52 -26.73 -33.89 -4.52
C THR A 52 -26.36 -35.35 -4.39
N ASP A 53 -25.96 -35.96 -5.51
CA ASP A 53 -25.40 -37.31 -5.51
C ASP A 53 -23.90 -37.22 -5.21
N PHE A 54 -23.41 -38.03 -4.27
CA PHE A 54 -22.00 -38.07 -3.89
C PHE A 54 -21.56 -39.51 -3.59
N GLN A 55 -20.25 -39.75 -3.57
CA GLN A 55 -19.68 -41.05 -3.23
C GLN A 55 -19.06 -40.98 -1.84
N ALA A 56 -19.35 -41.96 -0.98
CA ALA A 56 -18.70 -42.06 0.31
C ALA A 56 -18.63 -43.52 0.76
N PRO A 57 -17.58 -43.91 1.49
CA PRO A 57 -17.50 -45.23 2.08
C PRO A 57 -18.50 -45.39 3.22
N ALA A 58 -18.81 -46.64 3.56
CA ALA A 58 -19.72 -46.97 4.64
C ALA A 58 -19.07 -48.02 5.56
N VAL A 59 -19.17 -47.78 6.88
CA VAL A 59 -18.79 -48.75 7.90
C VAL A 59 -20.05 -49.30 8.54
N PHE A 60 -20.19 -50.62 8.57
CA PHE A 60 -21.37 -51.28 9.08
C PHE A 60 -21.14 -51.71 10.52
N VAL A 61 -22.03 -51.23 11.40
CA VAL A 61 -22.04 -51.57 12.82
C VAL A 61 -23.19 -52.54 13.05
N PRO A 62 -22.91 -53.81 13.43
CA PRO A 62 -23.98 -54.79 13.67
C PRO A 62 -24.90 -54.34 14.81
N LEU A 63 -26.21 -54.48 14.61
CA LEU A 63 -27.23 -54.23 15.63
C LEU A 63 -27.56 -55.54 16.34
N GLY A 64 -27.43 -55.62 17.67
CA GLY A 64 -27.88 -56.78 18.45
C GLY A 64 -27.24 -56.93 19.84
N PRO A 65 -27.69 -57.91 20.65
CA PRO A 65 -27.18 -58.16 22.01
C PRO A 65 -25.70 -58.56 22.05
N ASN A 66 -25.20 -59.13 20.95
CA ASN A 66 -23.80 -59.54 20.76
C ASN A 66 -22.93 -58.45 20.12
N ALA A 67 -23.51 -57.30 19.72
CA ALA A 67 -22.70 -56.15 19.36
C ALA A 67 -21.99 -55.72 20.64
N ARG A 68 -20.66 -55.80 20.69
CA ARG A 68 -19.87 -55.29 21.81
C ARG A 68 -20.21 -53.81 21.95
N ARG A 69 -21.12 -53.49 22.87
CA ARG A 69 -21.39 -52.13 23.32
C ARG A 69 -20.05 -51.62 23.82
N ALA A 70 -19.54 -50.56 23.19
CA ALA A 70 -18.48 -49.80 23.83
C ALA A 70 -18.93 -49.54 25.28
N PRO A 71 -18.05 -49.74 26.29
CA PRO A 71 -18.37 -49.36 27.66
C PRO A 71 -18.97 -47.96 27.66
N ALA A 72 -19.98 -47.71 28.49
CA ALA A 72 -20.71 -46.44 28.53
C ALA A 72 -19.79 -45.21 28.81
N ASP A 73 -18.53 -45.47 29.12
CA ASP A 73 -17.55 -44.54 29.66
C ASP A 73 -16.36 -44.28 28.70
N ASP A 74 -16.30 -44.91 27.51
CA ASP A 74 -15.27 -44.60 26.50
C ASP A 74 -15.79 -43.56 25.48
N PRO A 75 -15.36 -42.29 25.57
CA PRO A 75 -15.90 -41.20 24.76
C PRO A 75 -15.56 -41.29 23.26
N LEU A 76 -14.64 -42.17 22.85
CA LEU A 76 -14.37 -42.47 21.45
C LEU A 76 -14.08 -43.97 21.30
N ASP A 77 -15.10 -44.71 20.90
CA ASP A 77 -15.02 -46.11 20.51
C ASP A 77 -13.79 -46.34 19.58
N PRO A 78 -12.94 -47.38 19.76
CA PRO A 78 -11.77 -47.63 18.90
C PRO A 78 -12.09 -47.59 17.39
N LEU A 79 -13.31 -47.96 17.00
CA LEU A 79 -13.82 -47.80 15.64
C LEU A 79 -13.87 -46.33 15.18
N THR A 80 -14.40 -45.43 16.01
CA THR A 80 -14.46 -43.99 15.70
C THR A 80 -13.06 -43.44 15.52
N ARG A 81 -12.11 -43.78 16.41
CA ARG A 81 -10.71 -43.33 16.29
C ARG A 81 -10.07 -43.83 15.00
N TRP A 82 -10.29 -45.10 14.64
CA TRP A 82 -9.79 -45.66 13.39
C TRP A 82 -10.43 -44.99 12.17
N TYR A 83 -11.76 -44.83 12.16
CA TYR A 83 -12.52 -44.24 11.05
C TYR A 83 -12.09 -42.80 10.79
N GLU A 84 -12.02 -42.00 11.85
CA GLU A 84 -11.61 -40.59 11.78
C GLU A 84 -10.11 -40.41 11.50
N GLY A 85 -9.29 -41.43 11.79
CA GLY A 85 -7.87 -41.46 11.46
C GLY A 85 -7.55 -42.00 10.06
N ASN A 86 -8.52 -42.57 9.35
CA ASN A 86 -8.33 -43.20 8.05
C ASN A 86 -8.96 -42.34 6.95
N ALA A 87 -8.15 -41.69 6.11
CA ALA A 87 -8.66 -40.81 5.05
C ALA A 87 -9.49 -41.56 3.99
N GLU A 88 -9.11 -42.80 3.63
CA GLU A 88 -9.92 -43.65 2.74
C GLU A 88 -11.25 -43.98 3.43
N ALA A 89 -11.18 -44.29 4.73
CA ALA A 89 -12.20 -44.36 5.79
C ALA A 89 -13.37 -43.37 5.69
N CYS A 90 -13.01 -42.10 5.73
CA CYS A 90 -13.92 -41.02 6.10
C CYS A 90 -14.16 -39.99 4.99
N THR A 91 -13.48 -40.09 3.85
CA THR A 91 -13.63 -39.08 2.79
C THR A 91 -14.81 -39.38 1.88
N ALA A 92 -15.76 -38.45 1.82
CA ALA A 92 -16.80 -38.39 0.81
C ALA A 92 -16.36 -37.49 -0.36
N ALA A 93 -16.46 -38.00 -1.58
CA ALA A 93 -16.22 -37.26 -2.82
C ALA A 93 -17.52 -36.64 -3.36
N VAL A 94 -17.57 -35.32 -3.40
CA VAL A 94 -18.73 -34.53 -3.86
C VAL A 94 -18.51 -34.01 -5.28
N GLY A 95 -17.26 -33.74 -5.68
CA GLY A 95 -16.93 -33.42 -7.07
C GLY A 95 -17.09 -31.94 -7.46
N GLY A 96 -17.08 -31.02 -6.50
CA GLY A 96 -17.18 -29.58 -6.76
C GLY A 96 -18.61 -29.14 -7.03
N LEU A 97 -19.59 -29.78 -6.38
CA LEU A 97 -21.00 -29.45 -6.53
C LEU A 97 -21.42 -28.39 -5.50
N PRO A 98 -22.32 -27.47 -5.87
CA PRO A 98 -22.88 -26.51 -4.92
C PRO A 98 -23.75 -27.22 -3.88
N ILE A 99 -23.52 -26.93 -2.61
CA ILE A 99 -24.33 -27.42 -1.48
C ILE A 99 -24.63 -26.25 -0.54
N SER A 100 -25.90 -26.02 -0.20
CA SER A 100 -26.29 -25.12 0.88
C SER A 100 -26.09 -25.78 2.23
N VAL A 101 -24.94 -25.52 2.87
CA VAL A 101 -24.46 -26.29 4.04
C VAL A 101 -25.07 -25.87 5.38
N ALA A 102 -25.87 -24.80 5.41
CA ALA A 102 -26.60 -24.34 6.59
C ALA A 102 -27.94 -23.70 6.19
N PRO A 103 -28.94 -23.63 7.10
CA PRO A 103 -30.21 -22.97 6.83
C PRO A 103 -30.03 -21.48 6.48
N ALA A 104 -30.77 -20.99 5.49
CA ALA A 104 -30.77 -19.59 5.07
C ALA A 104 -32.11 -19.20 4.43
N ASP A 105 -32.51 -17.94 4.56
CA ASP A 105 -33.67 -17.41 3.84
C ASP A 105 -33.35 -17.31 2.33
N ASP A 106 -32.13 -16.86 2.00
CA ASP A 106 -31.54 -16.97 0.68
C ASP A 106 -30.51 -18.11 0.66
N PRO A 107 -30.79 -19.23 -0.03
CA PRO A 107 -29.87 -20.36 -0.16
C PRO A 107 -28.45 -20.00 -0.60
N ALA A 108 -28.25 -18.93 -1.38
CA ALA A 108 -26.94 -18.50 -1.86
C ALA A 108 -26.00 -18.10 -0.71
N ALA A 109 -26.54 -17.62 0.41
CA ALA A 109 -25.77 -17.17 1.57
C ALA A 109 -25.00 -18.29 2.30
N THR A 110 -25.40 -19.55 2.10
CA THR A 110 -24.75 -20.74 2.68
C THR A 110 -24.33 -21.77 1.63
N ARG A 111 -24.48 -21.43 0.34
CA ARG A 111 -24.10 -22.31 -0.77
C ARG A 111 -22.61 -22.22 -1.03
N LEU A 112 -21.95 -23.36 -0.98
CA LEU A 112 -20.52 -23.48 -1.24
C LEU A 112 -20.27 -24.55 -2.29
N THR A 113 -19.24 -24.37 -3.11
CA THR A 113 -18.75 -25.37 -4.05
C THR A 113 -17.94 -26.41 -3.27
N VAL A 114 -18.53 -27.56 -2.95
CA VAL A 114 -17.92 -28.58 -2.09
C VAL A 114 -17.24 -29.65 -2.95
N HIS A 115 -15.95 -29.88 -2.72
CA HIS A 115 -15.19 -30.94 -3.39
C HIS A 115 -15.19 -32.26 -2.62
N THR A 116 -14.88 -32.18 -1.32
CA THR A 116 -14.80 -33.34 -0.43
C THR A 116 -15.38 -33.00 0.93
N MET A 117 -15.87 -34.02 1.64
CA MET A 117 -16.24 -33.92 3.06
C MET A 117 -15.52 -35.01 3.84
N SER A 118 -14.89 -34.67 4.95
CA SER A 118 -14.44 -35.64 5.95
C SER A 118 -15.62 -35.97 6.88
N LEU A 119 -15.98 -37.25 6.93
CA LEU A 119 -17.07 -37.78 7.75
C LEU A 119 -16.53 -38.28 9.10
N GLY A 120 -17.37 -38.23 10.12
CA GLY A 120 -17.08 -38.81 11.42
C GLY A 120 -18.33 -39.48 11.99
N GLY A 121 -18.18 -40.08 13.16
CA GLY A 121 -19.28 -40.67 13.91
C GLY A 121 -19.46 -39.99 15.25
N LYS A 122 -20.70 -39.69 15.64
CA LYS A 122 -21.05 -39.40 17.03
C LYS A 122 -21.84 -40.58 17.59
N HIS A 123 -21.26 -41.26 18.58
CA HIS A 123 -21.93 -42.35 19.28
C HIS A 123 -22.78 -41.80 20.42
N LEU A 124 -24.04 -42.19 20.46
CA LEU A 124 -24.94 -42.09 21.60
C LEU A 124 -25.30 -43.51 22.05
N PRO A 125 -25.75 -43.74 23.29
CA PRO A 125 -26.16 -45.06 23.74
C PRO A 125 -27.19 -45.70 22.78
N GLY A 126 -26.77 -46.76 22.09
CA GLY A 126 -27.61 -47.53 21.16
C GLY A 126 -27.75 -46.95 19.73
N VAL A 127 -27.18 -45.78 19.41
CA VAL A 127 -27.27 -45.17 18.07
C VAL A 127 -25.99 -44.43 17.70
N ALA A 128 -25.49 -44.60 16.48
CA ALA A 128 -24.42 -43.79 15.91
C ALA A 128 -24.98 -42.84 14.85
N PHE A 129 -24.63 -41.56 14.92
CA PHE A 129 -25.02 -40.55 13.94
C PHE A 129 -23.80 -40.13 13.12
N PRO A 130 -23.91 -40.03 11.78
CA PRO A 130 -22.85 -39.44 10.99
C PRO A 130 -22.72 -37.95 11.34
N ARG A 131 -21.48 -37.46 11.33
CA ARG A 131 -21.15 -36.03 11.39
C ARG A 131 -20.21 -35.68 10.24
N VAL A 132 -20.19 -34.43 9.83
CA VAL A 132 -19.12 -33.89 8.97
C VAL A 132 -18.12 -33.23 9.91
N GLN A 133 -16.86 -33.64 9.82
CA GLN A 133 -15.75 -33.06 10.57
C GLN A 133 -15.28 -31.77 9.92
N ASP A 134 -14.96 -31.86 8.63
CA ASP A 134 -14.55 -30.75 7.79
C ASP A 134 -14.92 -31.02 6.33
N PHE A 135 -14.83 -30.00 5.49
CA PHE A 135 -15.04 -30.13 4.06
C PHE A 135 -14.19 -29.12 3.32
N THR A 136 -13.77 -29.51 2.12
CA THR A 136 -12.97 -28.69 1.21
C THR A 136 -13.89 -27.96 0.26
N VAL A 137 -13.82 -26.62 0.25
CA VAL A 137 -14.62 -25.78 -0.63
C VAL A 137 -13.78 -24.89 -1.51
N GLU A 138 -14.31 -24.60 -2.68
CA GLU A 138 -13.87 -23.50 -3.52
C GLU A 138 -14.68 -22.23 -3.18
N MET A 139 -14.00 -21.08 -3.14
CA MET A 139 -14.60 -19.77 -2.88
C MET A 139 -14.40 -18.85 -4.09
N PRO A 140 -15.10 -19.08 -5.21
CA PRO A 140 -14.93 -18.29 -6.44
C PRO A 140 -15.15 -16.78 -6.23
N GLN A 141 -15.98 -16.40 -5.25
CA GLN A 141 -16.21 -15.01 -4.87
C GLN A 141 -14.95 -14.28 -4.39
N LEU A 142 -13.99 -14.98 -3.78
CA LEU A 142 -12.71 -14.39 -3.36
C LEU A 142 -11.78 -14.17 -4.55
N ALA A 143 -11.72 -15.13 -5.48
CA ALA A 143 -10.95 -14.97 -6.71
C ALA A 143 -11.47 -13.78 -7.53
N ALA A 144 -12.80 -13.60 -7.57
CA ALA A 144 -13.42 -12.44 -8.22
C ALA A 144 -12.95 -11.11 -7.60
N ILE A 145 -13.02 -10.96 -6.27
CA ILE A 145 -12.69 -9.70 -5.59
C ILE A 145 -11.18 -9.44 -5.52
N THR A 146 -10.35 -10.47 -5.44
CA THR A 146 -8.88 -10.31 -5.33
C THR A 146 -8.17 -10.28 -6.69
N GLY A 147 -8.84 -10.73 -7.77
CA GLY A 147 -8.21 -10.92 -9.07
C GLY A 147 -7.17 -12.06 -9.11
N ALA A 148 -7.08 -12.88 -8.05
CA ALA A 148 -6.12 -13.96 -7.94
C ALA A 148 -6.63 -15.24 -8.64
N PRO A 149 -5.80 -15.92 -9.46
CA PRO A 149 -6.22 -17.07 -10.27
C PRO A 149 -6.42 -18.38 -9.51
N GLN A 150 -6.34 -18.40 -8.16
CA GLN A 150 -6.42 -19.64 -7.39
C GLN A 150 -7.35 -19.52 -6.18
N SER A 151 -8.54 -20.07 -6.30
CA SER A 151 -9.28 -20.58 -5.15
C SER A 151 -8.63 -21.92 -4.76
N VAL A 152 -7.59 -21.89 -3.94
CA VAL A 152 -7.08 -23.13 -3.30
C VAL A 152 -8.23 -23.72 -2.48
N GLY A 153 -8.50 -25.01 -2.62
CA GLY A 153 -9.54 -25.70 -1.85
C GLY A 153 -9.29 -25.46 -0.35
N ALA A 154 -10.15 -24.68 0.28
CA ALA A 154 -10.02 -24.29 1.68
C ALA A 154 -10.85 -25.24 2.54
N ARG A 155 -10.25 -25.74 3.63
CA ARG A 155 -10.97 -26.63 4.55
C ARG A 155 -11.66 -25.84 5.64
N PHE A 156 -12.95 -26.12 5.82
CA PHE A 156 -13.76 -25.55 6.88
C PHE A 156 -14.40 -26.63 7.74
N ASN A 157 -14.59 -26.34 9.02
CA ASN A 157 -15.46 -27.09 9.91
C ASN A 157 -16.57 -26.18 10.45
N TYR A 158 -17.60 -26.77 11.05
CA TYR A 158 -18.67 -25.98 11.66
C TYR A 158 -18.16 -25.22 12.87
N PHE A 159 -18.52 -23.94 12.95
CA PHE A 159 -18.25 -23.13 14.12
C PHE A 159 -18.98 -23.70 15.34
N SER A 160 -18.25 -23.93 16.44
CA SER A 160 -18.81 -24.56 17.64
C SER A 160 -20.01 -23.80 18.23
N GLY A 161 -20.01 -22.46 18.18
CA GLY A 161 -21.16 -21.66 18.62
C GLY A 161 -22.41 -21.94 17.79
N TYR A 162 -22.26 -22.07 16.47
CA TYR A 162 -23.35 -22.47 15.58
C TYR A 162 -23.85 -23.90 15.88
N LEU A 163 -22.96 -24.85 16.15
CA LEU A 163 -23.39 -26.21 16.51
C LEU A 163 -24.16 -26.27 17.85
N GLN A 164 -23.88 -25.37 18.79
CA GLN A 164 -24.52 -25.35 20.10
C GLN A 164 -25.85 -24.60 20.12
N GLN A 165 -25.93 -23.48 19.39
CA GLN A 165 -27.03 -22.51 19.51
C GLN A 165 -27.70 -22.19 18.17
N GLY A 166 -27.19 -22.74 17.06
CA GLY A 166 -27.61 -22.36 15.71
C GLY A 166 -27.24 -20.91 15.42
N PHE A 167 -28.16 -20.18 14.78
CA PHE A 167 -28.02 -18.73 14.57
C PHE A 167 -28.63 -17.90 15.72
N LYS A 168 -29.19 -18.54 16.74
CA LYS A 168 -29.65 -17.87 17.96
C LYS A 168 -28.43 -17.49 18.80
N ASP A 169 -28.41 -16.27 19.33
CA ASP A 169 -27.28 -15.71 20.11
C ASP A 169 -25.94 -15.67 19.36
N ASN A 170 -26.00 -15.75 18.02
CA ASN A 170 -24.91 -15.63 17.07
C ASN A 170 -25.24 -14.45 16.13
N GLY A 171 -25.17 -13.23 16.65
CA GLY A 171 -25.57 -12.01 15.93
C GLY A 171 -24.77 -11.75 14.65
N GLY A 172 -23.54 -12.27 14.56
CA GLY A 172 -22.74 -12.26 13.34
C GLY A 172 -23.03 -13.40 12.36
N GLU A 173 -23.95 -14.30 12.69
CA GLU A 173 -24.34 -15.47 11.90
C GLU A 173 -23.17 -16.34 11.39
N VAL A 174 -22.14 -16.52 12.21
CA VAL A 174 -20.96 -17.33 11.86
C VAL A 174 -21.33 -18.81 11.90
N PHE A 175 -21.17 -19.54 10.79
CA PHE A 175 -21.52 -20.97 10.73
C PHE A 175 -20.32 -21.87 10.43
N LEU A 176 -19.27 -21.35 9.80
CA LEU A 176 -18.05 -22.10 9.51
C LEU A 176 -16.80 -21.42 10.07
N ARG A 177 -15.82 -22.25 10.39
CA ARG A 177 -14.48 -21.87 10.82
C ARG A 177 -13.45 -22.51 9.90
N MET A 178 -12.41 -21.75 9.58
CA MET A 178 -11.24 -22.23 8.85
C MET A 178 -10.54 -23.33 9.65
N ALA A 179 -10.35 -24.50 9.03
CA ALA A 179 -9.67 -25.65 9.62
C ALA A 179 -8.17 -25.67 9.31
N ASP A 180 -7.76 -25.03 8.21
CA ASP A 180 -6.36 -24.98 7.79
C ASP A 180 -5.51 -24.03 8.63
N LYS A 181 -4.21 -24.36 8.76
CA LYS A 181 -3.22 -23.46 9.36
C LYS A 181 -2.79 -22.35 8.40
N VAL A 182 -2.74 -22.65 7.11
CA VAL A 182 -2.50 -21.68 6.04
C VAL A 182 -3.85 -21.20 5.57
N VAL A 183 -4.12 -19.92 5.79
CA VAL A 183 -5.44 -19.34 5.57
C VAL A 183 -5.44 -18.53 4.28
N PRO A 184 -6.48 -18.66 3.44
CA PRO A 184 -6.69 -17.77 2.31
C PRO A 184 -6.77 -16.31 2.76
N GLU A 185 -6.21 -15.43 1.94
CA GLU A 185 -6.26 -13.99 2.17
C GLU A 185 -7.24 -13.33 1.21
N LEU A 186 -8.01 -12.40 1.76
CA LEU A 186 -8.67 -11.38 0.97
C LEU A 186 -7.75 -10.17 0.94
N ALA A 187 -7.24 -9.80 -0.24
CA ALA A 187 -6.47 -8.59 -0.47
C ALA A 187 -7.11 -7.81 -1.62
N VAL A 188 -7.79 -6.70 -1.30
CA VAL A 188 -8.38 -5.83 -2.32
C VAL A 188 -7.28 -4.92 -2.88
N PRO A 189 -6.94 -5.03 -4.18
CA PRO A 189 -5.87 -4.22 -4.78
C PRO A 189 -6.21 -2.73 -4.80
N GLY A 190 -5.21 -1.86 -4.66
CA GLY A 190 -5.40 -0.40 -4.76
C GLY A 190 -5.94 0.06 -6.10
N ALA A 191 -5.62 -0.68 -7.17
CA ALA A 191 -6.18 -0.46 -8.49
C ALA A 191 -7.71 -0.65 -8.57
N MET A 192 -8.33 -1.35 -7.60
CA MET A 192 -9.78 -1.59 -7.59
C MET A 192 -10.56 -0.50 -6.85
N THR A 193 -9.94 0.21 -5.91
CA THR A 193 -10.66 1.13 -5.01
C THR A 193 -10.06 2.53 -4.94
N GLY A 194 -8.80 2.72 -5.32
CA GLY A 194 -8.08 4.01 -5.35
C GLY A 194 -7.83 4.68 -4.00
N VAL A 195 -8.67 4.44 -2.99
CA VAL A 195 -8.64 5.13 -1.70
C VAL A 195 -8.15 4.23 -0.56
N ALA A 196 -8.48 2.94 -0.57
CA ALA A 196 -8.17 2.02 0.52
C ALA A 196 -7.99 0.56 0.05
N THR A 197 -6.99 -0.12 0.58
CA THR A 197 -6.61 -1.50 0.23
C THR A 197 -6.80 -2.44 1.42
N PRO A 198 -8.02 -2.85 1.77
CA PRO A 198 -8.20 -3.78 2.87
C PRO A 198 -7.55 -5.12 2.56
N GLN A 199 -6.87 -5.66 3.58
CA GLN A 199 -6.26 -6.98 3.54
C GLN A 199 -6.60 -7.73 4.83
N MET A 200 -7.14 -8.94 4.72
CA MET A 200 -7.54 -9.76 5.86
C MET A 200 -7.30 -11.25 5.63
N ALA A 201 -6.98 -11.96 6.71
CA ALA A 201 -6.87 -13.41 6.73
C ALA A 201 -8.21 -14.05 7.10
N ILE A 202 -8.75 -14.90 6.23
CA ILE A 202 -10.08 -15.48 6.42
C ILE A 202 -10.03 -16.52 7.53
N SER A 203 -10.84 -16.32 8.57
CA SER A 203 -10.93 -17.22 9.73
C SER A 203 -12.23 -18.03 9.75
N GLY A 204 -13.26 -17.63 8.99
CA GLY A 204 -14.54 -18.32 8.95
C GLY A 204 -15.51 -17.74 7.92
N LEU A 205 -16.72 -18.29 7.87
CA LEU A 205 -17.82 -17.81 7.05
C LEU A 205 -19.03 -17.45 7.92
N SER A 206 -19.58 -16.28 7.65
CA SER A 206 -20.85 -15.77 8.16
C SER A 206 -21.89 -15.81 7.05
N ARG A 207 -23.11 -16.19 7.39
CA ARG A 207 -24.22 -16.17 6.43
C ARG A 207 -24.62 -14.75 6.03
N SER A 208 -24.51 -13.78 6.95
CA SER A 208 -24.91 -12.39 6.71
C SER A 208 -23.78 -11.49 6.21
N LEU A 209 -22.53 -11.86 6.47
CA LEU A 209 -21.34 -11.06 6.11
C LEU A 209 -20.48 -11.72 5.02
N GLY A 210 -20.63 -13.02 4.78
CA GLY A 210 -19.74 -13.79 3.92
C GLY A 210 -18.43 -14.17 4.62
N PRO A 211 -17.29 -14.20 3.90
CA PRO A 211 -15.97 -14.39 4.48
C PRO A 211 -15.64 -13.37 5.57
N VAL A 212 -15.21 -13.84 6.74
CA VAL A 212 -14.88 -13.01 7.91
C VAL A 212 -13.47 -13.32 8.43
N ALA A 213 -12.88 -12.36 9.15
CA ALA A 213 -11.55 -12.44 9.72
C ALA A 213 -11.58 -12.23 11.25
N GLY A 214 -10.44 -12.49 11.90
CA GLY A 214 -10.28 -12.34 13.35
C GLY A 214 -10.95 -13.44 14.19
N PRO A 215 -11.06 -13.25 15.52
CA PRO A 215 -11.68 -14.21 16.41
C PRO A 215 -13.17 -14.39 16.09
N LEU A 216 -13.58 -15.61 15.76
CA LEU A 216 -14.97 -15.88 15.37
C LEU A 216 -15.99 -15.66 16.50
N SER A 217 -15.55 -15.74 17.76
CA SER A 217 -16.36 -15.33 18.91
C SER A 217 -16.72 -13.85 18.83
N ASP A 218 -15.80 -13.02 18.37
CA ASP A 218 -15.97 -11.57 18.32
C ASP A 218 -16.89 -11.21 17.16
N VAL A 219 -16.70 -11.86 16.01
CA VAL A 219 -17.63 -11.75 14.87
C VAL A 219 -19.04 -12.21 15.26
N ALA A 220 -19.19 -13.36 15.92
CA ALA A 220 -20.49 -13.87 16.39
C ALA A 220 -21.17 -12.90 17.36
N ASN A 221 -20.40 -12.20 18.20
CA ASN A 221 -20.88 -11.16 19.11
C ASN A 221 -20.96 -9.76 18.49
N GLN A 222 -20.70 -9.63 17.18
CA GLN A 222 -20.65 -8.37 16.43
C GLN A 222 -19.67 -7.34 17.01
N LYS A 223 -18.54 -7.78 17.58
CA LYS A 223 -17.49 -6.92 18.16
C LYS A 223 -16.25 -6.94 17.28
N LEU A 224 -16.31 -6.23 16.17
CA LEU A 224 -15.26 -6.24 15.15
C LEU A 224 -14.16 -5.26 15.52
N ASP A 225 -12.98 -5.78 15.85
CA ASP A 225 -11.76 -4.99 16.10
C ASP A 225 -10.90 -4.92 14.84
N PRO A 226 -10.68 -3.73 14.24
CA PRO A 226 -9.79 -3.53 13.11
C PRO A 226 -8.42 -4.20 13.26
N ALA A 227 -7.82 -4.16 14.46
CA ALA A 227 -6.50 -4.75 14.72
C ALA A 227 -6.50 -6.28 14.69
N ALA A 228 -7.66 -6.90 14.92
CA ALA A 228 -7.82 -8.35 14.90
C ALA A 228 -8.23 -8.89 13.52
N ILE A 229 -8.80 -8.04 12.66
CA ILE A 229 -9.34 -8.44 11.35
C ILE A 229 -8.43 -8.03 10.17
N LEU A 230 -7.75 -6.88 10.25
CA LEU A 230 -6.90 -6.38 9.18
C LEU A 230 -5.44 -6.78 9.37
N LYS A 231 -4.73 -6.96 8.26
CA LYS A 231 -3.28 -7.14 8.22
C LYS A 231 -2.54 -5.81 8.16
N ASP A 232 -1.27 -5.84 8.54
CA ASP A 232 -0.35 -4.69 8.46
C ASP A 232 -0.13 -4.14 7.05
N GLY A 233 -0.52 -4.87 5.99
CA GLY A 233 -0.46 -4.40 4.60
C GLY A 233 -1.65 -3.53 4.18
N ALA A 234 -2.70 -3.43 4.99
CA ALA A 234 -3.89 -2.68 4.66
C ALA A 234 -3.64 -1.15 4.72
N ARG A 235 -3.87 -0.42 3.61
CA ARG A 235 -3.57 1.02 3.51
C ARG A 235 -4.80 1.88 3.20
N LEU A 236 -4.74 3.13 3.65
CA LEU A 236 -5.60 4.26 3.28
C LEU A 236 -4.70 5.35 2.70
N LEU A 237 -5.03 5.89 1.52
CA LEU A 237 -4.23 6.90 0.82
C LEU A 237 -2.75 6.51 0.63
N GLY A 238 -2.46 5.23 0.38
CA GLY A 238 -1.11 4.71 0.13
C GLY A 238 -0.24 4.51 1.38
N ASP A 239 -0.30 5.42 2.35
CA ASP A 239 0.62 5.43 3.50
C ASP A 239 0.00 5.05 4.85
N LEU A 240 -1.26 5.44 5.08
CA LEU A 240 -1.85 5.28 6.41
C LEU A 240 -2.28 3.83 6.59
N ARG A 241 -1.90 3.20 7.71
CA ARG A 241 -2.40 1.85 8.01
C ARG A 241 -3.88 1.92 8.32
N LEU A 242 -4.68 1.08 7.66
CA LEU A 242 -6.11 1.03 7.92
C LEU A 242 -6.42 0.67 9.39
N ILE A 243 -5.59 -0.15 10.05
CA ILE A 243 -5.77 -0.50 11.47
C ILE A 243 -5.80 0.74 12.39
N ASP A 244 -5.05 1.79 12.04
CA ASP A 244 -4.90 2.97 12.90
C ASP A 244 -6.00 4.02 12.68
N VAL A 245 -6.58 4.07 11.48
CA VAL A 245 -7.58 5.07 11.07
C VAL A 245 -9.03 4.59 11.28
N LEU A 246 -9.24 3.35 11.72
CA LEU A 246 -10.56 2.79 11.97
C LEU A 246 -10.92 2.82 13.47
N ALA A 247 -12.17 3.18 13.76
CA ALA A 247 -12.67 3.26 15.12
C ALA A 247 -12.74 1.86 15.77
N LYS A 248 -12.19 1.71 16.98
CA LYS A 248 -12.22 0.43 17.71
C LYS A 248 -13.59 0.17 18.36
N PRO A 249 -13.97 -1.10 18.57
CA PRO A 249 -15.18 -1.43 19.31
C PRO A 249 -15.03 -0.99 20.77
N ALA A 250 -15.78 0.03 21.19
CA ALA A 250 -15.79 0.52 22.58
C ALA A 250 -16.55 -0.41 23.54
N GLY A 251 -16.26 -1.72 23.49
CA GLY A 251 -16.91 -2.79 24.25
C GLY A 251 -18.34 -3.15 23.79
N ARG A 252 -18.90 -2.41 22.83
CA ARG A 252 -20.25 -2.59 22.26
C ARG A 252 -20.19 -3.30 20.91
N ALA A 253 -21.31 -3.91 20.52
CA ALA A 253 -21.50 -4.42 19.18
C ALA A 253 -21.43 -3.27 18.15
N ASN A 254 -20.73 -3.49 17.05
CA ASN A 254 -20.48 -2.54 15.95
C ASN A 254 -20.63 -3.22 14.56
N PRO A 255 -21.80 -3.83 14.26
CA PRO A 255 -22.01 -4.55 13.00
C PRO A 255 -21.88 -3.66 11.75
N GLU A 256 -22.00 -2.34 11.89
CA GLU A 256 -21.78 -1.37 10.81
C GLU A 256 -20.33 -1.32 10.32
N GLN A 257 -19.36 -1.74 11.13
CA GLN A 257 -17.96 -1.79 10.70
C GLN A 257 -17.61 -3.05 9.88
N ALA A 258 -18.55 -3.99 9.77
CA ALA A 258 -18.34 -5.24 9.07
C ALA A 258 -18.17 -5.01 7.57
N MET A 259 -17.12 -5.61 7.01
CA MET A 259 -17.05 -5.83 5.57
C MET A 259 -18.03 -6.93 5.19
N LYS A 260 -18.90 -6.65 4.22
CA LYS A 260 -19.89 -7.60 3.71
C LYS A 260 -19.51 -8.04 2.32
N ILE A 261 -19.28 -9.33 2.15
CA ILE A 261 -18.98 -9.96 0.86
C ILE A 261 -20.05 -11.02 0.60
N THR A 262 -21.03 -10.66 -0.20
CA THR A 262 -22.19 -11.51 -0.45
C THR A 262 -22.23 -11.93 -1.91
N THR A 263 -22.69 -13.15 -2.15
CA THR A 263 -22.97 -13.66 -3.49
C THR A 263 -24.46 -13.92 -3.60
N ARG A 264 -25.05 -13.50 -4.71
CA ARG A 264 -26.42 -13.86 -5.08
C ARG A 264 -26.43 -14.55 -6.43
N ASP A 265 -27.33 -15.51 -6.60
CA ASP A 265 -27.56 -16.13 -7.89
C ASP A 265 -28.25 -15.15 -8.84
N LEU A 266 -27.88 -15.23 -10.11
CA LEU A 266 -28.59 -14.64 -11.22
C LEU A 266 -29.17 -15.79 -12.09
N PRO A 267 -30.25 -15.55 -12.86
CA PRO A 267 -30.78 -16.57 -13.77
C PRO A 267 -29.75 -17.13 -14.76
N ASP A 268 -28.75 -16.32 -15.12
CA ASP A 268 -27.70 -16.61 -16.10
C ASP A 268 -26.29 -16.54 -15.51
N GLY A 269 -26.13 -16.63 -14.18
CA GLY A 269 -24.81 -16.56 -13.55
C GLY A 269 -24.85 -16.24 -12.07
N ALA A 270 -23.88 -15.45 -11.61
CA ALA A 270 -23.80 -15.02 -10.22
C ALA A 270 -23.25 -13.60 -10.11
N GLU A 271 -23.62 -12.92 -9.03
CA GLU A 271 -23.11 -11.61 -8.70
C GLU A 271 -22.53 -11.61 -7.30
N THR A 272 -21.28 -11.16 -7.20
CA THR A 272 -20.57 -10.97 -5.94
C THR A 272 -20.46 -9.48 -5.67
N THR A 273 -20.82 -9.08 -4.46
CA THR A 273 -20.72 -7.70 -3.98
C THR A 273 -19.87 -7.62 -2.73
N LEU A 274 -18.91 -6.70 -2.69
CA LEU A 274 -18.26 -6.24 -1.47
C LEU A 274 -18.82 -4.86 -1.13
N HIS A 275 -19.32 -4.69 0.08
CA HIS A 275 -19.68 -3.39 0.65
C HIS A 275 -18.98 -3.22 1.99
N TRP A 276 -18.30 -2.09 2.17
CA TRP A 276 -17.66 -1.75 3.44
C TRP A 276 -17.71 -0.25 3.71
N ALA A 277 -18.31 0.13 4.83
CA ALA A 277 -18.45 1.51 5.26
C ALA A 277 -18.03 1.68 6.74
N PRO A 278 -16.74 1.47 7.07
CA PRO A 278 -16.29 1.50 8.45
C PRO A 278 -16.29 2.92 9.01
N LYS A 279 -16.37 3.02 10.34
CA LYS A 279 -16.19 4.30 11.04
C LYS A 279 -14.72 4.66 11.13
N LEU A 280 -14.39 5.89 10.77
CA LEU A 280 -13.04 6.42 10.86
C LEU A 280 -12.77 7.01 12.26
N THR A 281 -11.50 7.11 12.63
CA THR A 281 -11.00 7.83 13.80
C THR A 281 -9.79 8.65 13.41
N ASP A 282 -9.52 9.70 14.18
CA ASP A 282 -8.32 10.53 14.01
C ASP A 282 -7.06 9.69 14.14
N PHE A 283 -6.13 9.89 13.21
CA PHE A 283 -4.81 9.30 13.29
C PHE A 283 -3.80 10.04 12.41
N ALA A 284 -2.65 10.38 13.00
CA ALA A 284 -1.59 11.13 12.33
C ALA A 284 -2.17 12.35 11.59
N ILE A 285 -1.90 12.47 10.29
CA ILE A 285 -2.38 13.58 9.46
C ILE A 285 -3.90 13.54 9.20
N LEU A 286 -4.58 12.41 9.38
CA LEU A 286 -6.01 12.29 9.09
C LEU A 286 -6.83 12.73 10.31
N LYS A 287 -7.68 13.75 10.11
CA LYS A 287 -8.70 14.20 11.07
C LYS A 287 -10.09 13.95 10.51
N VAL A 288 -10.95 13.42 11.37
CA VAL A 288 -12.29 12.93 11.07
C VAL A 288 -13.32 13.92 11.62
N ASN A 289 -14.21 14.36 10.76
CA ASN A 289 -15.37 15.16 11.07
C ASN A 289 -16.60 14.26 11.33
N PRO A 290 -17.68 14.79 11.94
CA PRO A 290 -18.90 14.01 12.18
C PRO A 290 -19.53 13.39 10.92
N ALA A 291 -19.33 13.99 9.74
CA ALA A 291 -19.83 13.49 8.47
C ALA A 291 -18.77 12.72 7.65
N SER A 292 -17.56 12.51 8.19
CA SER A 292 -16.54 11.74 7.51
C SER A 292 -16.99 10.31 7.23
N SER A 293 -16.67 9.82 6.03
CA SER A 293 -16.99 8.45 5.65
C SER A 293 -15.94 7.87 4.72
N LEU A 294 -15.63 6.59 4.90
CA LEU A 294 -14.98 5.75 3.92
C LEU A 294 -16.02 4.74 3.42
N VAL A 295 -16.19 4.60 2.11
CA VAL A 295 -17.09 3.63 1.50
C VAL A 295 -16.38 2.92 0.36
N LEU A 296 -16.35 1.58 0.41
CA LEU A 296 -15.91 0.72 -0.68
C LEU A 296 -17.10 -0.11 -1.18
N ASP A 297 -17.38 0.00 -2.48
CA ASP A 297 -18.40 -0.77 -3.17
C ASP A 297 -17.76 -1.47 -4.38
N ILE A 298 -17.73 -2.79 -4.38
CA ILE A 298 -17.26 -3.59 -5.51
C ILE A 298 -18.40 -4.51 -5.92
N ARG A 299 -18.73 -4.53 -7.20
CA ARG A 299 -19.71 -5.43 -7.79
C ARG A 299 -19.08 -6.14 -8.96
N ILE A 300 -19.13 -7.47 -8.95
CA ILE A 300 -18.63 -8.31 -10.03
C ILE A 300 -19.74 -9.28 -10.44
N ALA A 301 -20.14 -9.20 -11.70
CA ALA A 301 -21.14 -10.08 -12.28
C ALA A 301 -20.50 -11.02 -13.30
N ALA A 302 -20.54 -12.32 -13.01
CA ALA A 302 -20.15 -13.37 -13.94
C ALA A 302 -21.42 -13.96 -14.57
N ARG A 303 -21.49 -13.96 -15.91
CA ARG A 303 -22.64 -14.48 -16.66
C ARG A 303 -22.19 -15.58 -17.62
N LEU A 304 -23.01 -16.61 -17.80
CA LEU A 304 -22.73 -17.69 -18.74
C LEU A 304 -22.55 -17.13 -20.15
N GLY A 305 -21.45 -17.52 -20.82
CA GLY A 305 -21.15 -17.11 -22.19
C GLY A 305 -20.63 -15.69 -22.35
N HIS A 306 -20.44 -14.93 -21.27
CA HIS A 306 -19.92 -13.56 -21.31
C HIS A 306 -18.71 -13.39 -20.39
N PRO A 307 -17.74 -12.52 -20.74
CA PRO A 307 -16.71 -12.11 -19.81
C PRO A 307 -17.33 -11.49 -18.54
N PRO A 308 -16.72 -11.68 -17.36
CA PRO A 308 -17.16 -11.00 -16.14
C PRO A 308 -17.17 -9.48 -16.32
N THR A 309 -18.18 -8.82 -15.76
CA THR A 309 -18.28 -7.36 -15.69
C THR A 309 -18.09 -6.89 -14.26
N HIS A 310 -17.55 -5.69 -14.08
CA HIS A 310 -17.32 -5.09 -12.78
C HIS A 310 -17.71 -3.60 -12.74
N ASP A 311 -18.07 -3.15 -11.54
CA ASP A 311 -18.24 -1.76 -11.13
C ASP A 311 -17.61 -1.63 -9.73
N MET A 312 -16.56 -0.83 -9.62
CA MET A 312 -15.76 -0.68 -8.42
C MET A 312 -15.69 0.79 -8.04
N ARG A 313 -15.93 1.09 -6.78
CA ARG A 313 -15.99 2.46 -6.25
C ARG A 313 -15.35 2.51 -4.88
N GLY A 314 -14.49 3.51 -4.69
CA GLY A 314 -13.95 3.86 -3.38
C GLY A 314 -14.15 5.35 -3.15
N THR A 315 -14.75 5.70 -2.01
CA THR A 315 -15.04 7.09 -1.65
C THR A 315 -14.56 7.40 -0.25
N LEU A 316 -13.78 8.47 -0.11
CA LEU A 316 -13.40 9.09 1.16
C LEU A 316 -14.00 10.50 1.18
N SER A 317 -14.79 10.83 2.19
CA SER A 317 -15.53 12.11 2.25
C SER A 317 -15.32 12.83 3.57
N ASP A 318 -15.37 14.15 3.49
CA ASP A 318 -15.36 15.10 4.60
C ASP A 318 -14.25 14.85 5.64
N VAL A 319 -13.02 14.65 5.20
CA VAL A 319 -11.84 14.52 6.09
C VAL A 319 -10.95 15.74 5.98
N THR A 320 -10.14 15.98 7.01
CA THR A 320 -9.11 17.03 6.99
C THR A 320 -7.74 16.40 7.12
N LEU A 321 -6.81 16.79 6.24
CA LEU A 321 -5.41 16.39 6.31
C LEU A 321 -4.61 17.49 7.00
N ASN A 322 -4.19 17.25 8.24
CA ASN A 322 -3.40 18.14 9.09
C ASN A 322 -1.92 17.76 9.02
N PHE A 323 -1.08 18.68 8.55
CA PHE A 323 0.36 18.44 8.44
C PHE A 323 1.12 19.12 9.59
N PHE A 324 2.21 18.45 10.00
CA PHE A 324 3.20 18.87 11.02
C PHE A 324 2.77 18.82 12.48
N THR A 325 1.60 19.35 12.83
CA THR A 325 1.13 19.36 14.23
C THR A 325 -0.38 19.16 14.30
N ASP A 326 -0.87 18.61 15.42
CA ASP A 326 -2.28 18.33 15.61
C ASP A 326 -3.07 19.57 16.05
N ASP A 327 -2.53 20.38 16.98
CA ASP A 327 -3.25 21.49 17.62
C ASP A 327 -3.23 22.80 16.81
N ASP A 328 -2.18 23.06 16.02
CA ASP A 328 -2.05 24.22 15.13
C ASP A 328 -1.33 23.76 13.85
N PRO A 329 -2.02 22.98 12.99
CA PRO A 329 -1.42 22.40 11.80
C PRO A 329 -0.86 23.52 10.95
N PHE A 330 0.37 23.37 10.47
CA PHE A 330 0.96 24.41 9.62
C PHE A 330 0.17 24.52 8.33
N ILE A 331 -0.41 23.40 7.89
CA ILE A 331 -1.31 23.31 6.76
C ILE A 331 -2.41 22.32 7.11
N ALA A 332 -3.66 22.73 6.92
CA ALA A 332 -4.80 21.84 6.94
C ALA A 332 -5.51 21.90 5.58
N VAL A 333 -5.72 20.73 4.97
CA VAL A 333 -6.42 20.59 3.69
C VAL A 333 -7.72 19.85 3.93
N GLN A 334 -8.86 20.51 3.71
CA GLN A 334 -10.16 19.85 3.72
C GLN A 334 -10.34 19.06 2.42
N VAL A 335 -10.56 17.75 2.54
CA VAL A 335 -10.96 16.89 1.42
C VAL A 335 -12.46 16.66 1.55
N LYS A 336 -13.25 17.35 0.73
CA LYS A 336 -14.71 17.17 0.72
C LYS A 336 -15.08 15.80 0.19
N THR A 337 -14.46 15.39 -0.92
CA THR A 337 -14.67 14.07 -1.51
C THR A 337 -13.46 13.68 -2.33
N LEU A 338 -12.94 12.49 -2.09
CA LEU A 338 -12.05 11.76 -2.97
C LEU A 338 -12.78 10.50 -3.42
N ARG A 339 -13.06 10.38 -4.71
CA ARG A 339 -13.80 9.28 -5.31
C ARG A 339 -13.00 8.65 -6.44
N PHE A 340 -12.82 7.34 -6.36
CA PHE A 340 -12.31 6.50 -7.41
C PHE A 340 -13.46 5.67 -8.00
N THR A 341 -13.50 5.53 -9.32
CA THR A 341 -14.42 4.60 -10.00
C THR A 341 -13.72 3.85 -11.12
N ASP A 342 -13.93 2.54 -11.18
CA ASP A 342 -13.52 1.66 -12.28
C ASP A 342 -14.70 0.81 -12.74
N SER A 343 -14.90 0.70 -14.05
CA SER A 343 -16.05 0.00 -14.63
C SER A 343 -15.67 -0.63 -15.96
N SER A 344 -16.22 -1.81 -16.22
CA SER A 344 -15.91 -2.56 -17.44
C SER A 344 -16.22 -1.76 -18.72
N GLY A 345 -15.19 -1.53 -19.53
CA GLY A 345 -15.28 -0.78 -20.78
C GLY A 345 -15.11 0.74 -20.64
N ALA A 346 -14.86 1.25 -19.44
CA ALA A 346 -14.49 2.64 -19.18
C ALA A 346 -13.02 2.76 -18.76
N LYS A 347 -12.45 3.96 -18.86
CA LYS A 347 -11.17 4.25 -18.19
C LYS A 347 -11.46 4.52 -16.70
N PRO A 348 -10.60 4.05 -15.78
CA PRO A 348 -10.68 4.46 -14.38
C PRO A 348 -10.70 5.99 -14.27
N ASP A 349 -11.55 6.50 -13.37
CA ASP A 349 -11.72 7.92 -13.09
C ASP A 349 -11.43 8.20 -11.62
N VAL A 350 -10.72 9.31 -11.37
CA VAL A 350 -10.48 9.81 -10.02
C VAL A 350 -10.95 11.25 -9.93
N HIS A 351 -11.88 11.49 -9.02
CA HIS A 351 -12.43 12.80 -8.73
C HIS A 351 -12.06 13.22 -7.31
N CYS A 352 -11.44 14.39 -7.17
CA CYS A 352 -11.11 14.96 -5.87
C CYS A 352 -11.66 16.39 -5.79
N ASP A 353 -12.52 16.64 -4.80
CA ASP A 353 -13.01 17.97 -4.42
C ASP A 353 -12.31 18.40 -3.14
N ILE A 354 -11.44 19.40 -3.28
CA ILE A 354 -10.72 20.02 -2.17
C ILE A 354 -11.53 21.23 -1.69
N GLY A 355 -11.76 21.26 -0.38
CA GLY A 355 -12.40 22.37 0.31
C GLY A 355 -11.42 23.47 0.69
N GLU A 356 -11.56 23.98 1.90
CA GLU A 356 -10.66 25.03 2.40
C GLU A 356 -9.24 24.48 2.65
N VAL A 357 -8.24 25.28 2.27
CA VAL A 357 -6.84 25.06 2.63
C VAL A 357 -6.43 26.18 3.57
N THR A 358 -6.01 25.84 4.79
CA THR A 358 -5.62 26.82 5.81
C THR A 358 -4.15 26.69 6.17
N PHE A 359 -3.52 27.82 6.47
CA PHE A 359 -2.13 27.91 6.91
C PHE A 359 -2.07 28.37 8.36
N GLY A 360 -1.58 27.50 9.24
CA GLY A 360 -1.46 27.72 10.68
C GLY A 360 0.00 27.83 11.14
N GLY A 361 0.19 27.88 12.46
CA GLY A 361 1.52 27.95 13.08
C GLY A 361 2.45 29.03 12.47
N PRO A 362 3.71 28.69 12.17
CA PRO A 362 4.66 29.58 11.53
C PRO A 362 4.26 30.04 10.13
N LEU A 363 3.31 29.38 9.45
CA LEU A 363 2.87 29.78 8.10
C LEU A 363 1.74 30.82 8.11
N ARG A 364 1.29 31.28 9.29
CA ARG A 364 0.27 32.35 9.38
C ARG A 364 0.69 33.64 8.67
N PHE A 365 1.98 33.98 8.66
CA PHE A 365 2.47 35.15 7.93
C PHE A 365 2.29 35.03 6.42
N VAL A 366 2.26 33.81 5.86
CA VAL A 366 2.04 33.60 4.41
C VAL A 366 0.65 34.11 4.01
N ARG A 367 -0.35 33.89 4.86
CA ARG A 367 -1.71 34.43 4.68
C ARG A 367 -1.72 35.96 4.78
N GLU A 368 -1.05 36.52 5.77
CA GLU A 368 -0.98 37.98 5.95
C GLU A 368 -0.27 38.65 4.76
N LEU A 369 0.82 38.04 4.28
CA LEU A 369 1.59 38.48 3.13
C LEU A 369 0.76 38.38 1.83
N ALA A 370 0.07 37.26 1.61
CA ALA A 370 -0.83 37.08 0.47
C ALA A 370 -1.98 38.12 0.46
N THR A 371 -2.50 38.47 1.64
CA THR A 371 -3.54 39.49 1.81
C THR A 371 -3.00 40.91 1.54
N LEU A 372 -1.81 41.22 2.05
CA LEU A 372 -1.15 42.52 1.89
C LEU A 372 -0.74 42.83 0.45
N ILE A 373 -0.36 41.82 -0.33
CA ILE A 373 0.10 41.98 -1.72
C ILE A 373 -1.09 42.05 -2.71
N GLY A 374 -2.33 41.81 -2.26
CA GLY A 374 -3.52 41.93 -3.11
C GLY A 374 -3.56 40.89 -4.23
N PHE A 375 -3.30 39.61 -3.90
CA PHE A 375 -3.43 38.52 -4.87
C PHE A 375 -4.83 38.52 -5.50
N GLY A 376 -4.86 38.70 -6.83
CA GLY A 376 -6.07 38.99 -7.58
C GLY A 376 -7.03 37.80 -7.66
N ARG A 377 -8.25 37.97 -7.12
CA ARG A 377 -9.51 37.25 -7.42
C ARG A 377 -9.51 35.70 -7.51
N GLY A 378 -8.40 35.03 -7.25
CA GLY A 378 -8.26 33.59 -7.10
C GLY A 378 -7.27 33.33 -5.96
N ASN A 379 -7.55 32.32 -5.13
CA ASN A 379 -6.95 32.10 -3.81
C ASN A 379 -5.42 31.87 -3.76
N GLY A 380 -4.65 32.12 -4.82
CA GLY A 380 -3.21 31.78 -4.91
C GLY A 380 -2.92 30.27 -4.90
N VAL A 381 -3.89 29.47 -4.47
CA VAL A 381 -3.88 28.01 -4.48
C VAL A 381 -4.31 27.51 -5.85
N SER A 382 -3.40 26.84 -6.54
CA SER A 382 -3.66 26.02 -7.71
C SER A 382 -4.02 24.60 -7.28
N VAL A 383 -5.04 24.02 -7.91
CA VAL A 383 -5.39 22.60 -7.76
C VAL A 383 -5.32 21.99 -9.14
N VAL A 384 -4.36 21.11 -9.36
CA VAL A 384 -4.08 20.47 -10.65
C VAL A 384 -4.35 18.97 -10.51
N PRO A 385 -5.51 18.48 -10.97
CA PRO A 385 -5.75 17.06 -11.08
C PRO A 385 -4.95 16.47 -12.25
N ALA A 386 -4.38 15.29 -12.04
CA ALA A 386 -3.78 14.43 -13.04
C ALA A 386 -4.33 13.00 -12.89
N GLY A 387 -4.11 12.16 -13.90
CA GLY A 387 -4.72 10.81 -13.94
C GLY A 387 -4.33 9.88 -12.79
N ASP A 388 -3.22 10.16 -12.10
CA ASP A 388 -2.67 9.35 -11.01
C ASP A 388 -2.48 10.12 -9.69
N ARG A 389 -2.77 11.44 -9.66
CA ARG A 389 -2.52 12.30 -8.50
C ARG A 389 -3.32 13.60 -8.56
N VAL A 390 -3.48 14.26 -7.42
CA VAL A 390 -3.88 15.67 -7.33
C VAL A 390 -2.76 16.46 -6.67
N THR A 391 -2.38 17.56 -7.32
CA THR A 391 -1.43 18.53 -6.75
C THR A 391 -2.19 19.77 -6.31
N VAL A 392 -2.09 20.12 -5.04
CA VAL A 392 -2.57 21.39 -4.48
C VAL A 392 -1.34 22.23 -4.18
N ALA A 393 -1.17 23.40 -4.79
CA ALA A 393 0.02 24.23 -4.58
C ALA A 393 -0.32 25.70 -4.43
N LEU A 394 0.29 26.36 -3.46
CA LEU A 394 0.28 27.81 -3.26
C LEU A 394 1.65 28.38 -3.65
N ASP A 395 1.67 29.24 -4.66
CA ASP A 395 2.86 29.96 -5.10
C ASP A 395 2.73 31.45 -4.81
N VAL A 396 3.59 31.97 -3.93
CA VAL A 396 3.59 33.38 -3.52
C VAL A 396 4.87 34.05 -4.00
N ALA A 397 4.78 34.82 -5.08
CA ALA A 397 5.85 35.75 -5.45
C ALA A 397 5.88 36.93 -4.47
N VAL A 398 7.04 37.18 -3.87
CA VAL A 398 7.24 38.35 -3.00
C VAL A 398 7.85 39.46 -3.86
N PRO A 399 7.24 40.67 -3.88
CA PRO A 399 7.74 41.79 -4.66
C PRO A 399 9.19 42.11 -4.33
N SER A 400 9.95 42.49 -5.35
CA SER A 400 11.32 42.96 -5.17
C SER A 400 11.35 44.20 -4.27
N LEU A 401 12.22 44.20 -3.28
CA LEU A 401 12.40 45.30 -2.33
C LEU A 401 13.78 45.92 -2.54
N ALA A 402 13.82 47.22 -2.82
CA ALA A 402 15.06 47.99 -2.89
C ALA A 402 15.04 49.09 -1.82
N ILE A 403 15.95 49.00 -0.86
CA ILE A 403 16.14 50.00 0.20
C ILE A 403 17.60 50.44 0.19
N GLY A 404 17.88 51.60 -0.40
CA GLY A 404 19.23 52.15 -0.50
C GLY A 404 20.15 51.24 -1.31
N LEU A 405 21.23 50.73 -0.69
CA LEU A 405 22.18 49.82 -1.30
C LEU A 405 21.71 48.35 -1.30
N LEU A 406 20.67 48.02 -0.53
CA LEU A 406 20.10 46.68 -0.43
C LEU A 406 19.03 46.48 -1.52
N ALA A 407 19.19 45.44 -2.34
CA ALA A 407 18.19 45.00 -3.30
C ALA A 407 17.91 43.51 -3.09
N ILE A 408 16.64 43.15 -2.91
CA ILE A 408 16.19 41.76 -2.85
C ILE A 408 15.15 41.55 -3.95
N SER A 409 15.30 40.49 -4.74
CA SER A 409 14.41 40.21 -5.87
C SER A 409 14.26 38.72 -6.12
N ASN A 410 13.25 38.36 -6.92
CA ASN A 410 12.96 36.98 -7.32
C ASN A 410 12.73 36.04 -6.12
N ILE A 411 12.12 36.57 -5.06
CA ILE A 411 11.66 35.74 -3.96
C ILE A 411 10.32 35.11 -4.37
N ALA A 412 10.21 33.80 -4.22
CA ALA A 412 8.95 33.08 -4.28
C ALA A 412 8.88 32.11 -3.09
N VAL A 413 7.69 31.90 -2.55
CA VAL A 413 7.41 30.85 -1.57
C VAL A 413 6.47 29.86 -2.22
N HIS A 414 6.86 28.59 -2.23
CA HIS A 414 6.05 27.48 -2.71
C HIS A 414 5.61 26.63 -1.52
N VAL A 415 4.34 26.24 -1.52
CA VAL A 415 3.82 25.25 -0.58
C VAL A 415 2.85 24.34 -1.33
N GLY A 416 3.21 23.07 -1.47
CA GLY A 416 2.44 22.08 -2.22
C GLY A 416 2.08 20.84 -1.41
N LEU A 417 1.02 20.18 -1.84
CA LEU A 417 0.59 18.86 -1.40
C LEU A 417 0.30 18.02 -2.63
N LEU A 418 0.99 16.89 -2.73
CA LEU A 418 0.86 15.90 -3.77
C LEU A 418 0.12 14.69 -3.19
N LEU A 419 -1.10 14.45 -3.67
CA LEU A 419 -1.96 13.36 -3.25
C LEU A 419 -2.07 12.34 -4.39
N PRO A 420 -1.22 11.31 -4.44
CA PRO A 420 -1.32 10.24 -5.43
C PRO A 420 -2.48 9.28 -5.13
N PHE A 421 -2.97 8.61 -6.19
CA PHE A 421 -4.10 7.67 -6.16
C PHE A 421 -3.72 6.25 -6.60
N ASN A 422 -2.43 6.01 -6.81
CA ASN A 422 -1.85 4.74 -7.26
C ASN A 422 -1.23 3.92 -6.10
N GLY A 423 -1.41 4.38 -4.86
CA GLY A 423 -0.79 3.79 -3.67
C GLY A 423 0.58 4.38 -3.31
N ASP A 424 1.09 5.35 -4.06
CA ASP A 424 2.28 6.10 -3.65
C ASP A 424 2.01 6.96 -2.40
N PRO A 425 3.05 7.41 -1.68
CA PRO A 425 2.92 8.25 -0.51
C PRO A 425 2.34 9.64 -0.77
N VAL A 426 1.58 10.18 0.18
CA VAL A 426 1.18 11.60 0.16
C VAL A 426 2.40 12.46 0.45
N VAL A 427 2.72 13.40 -0.44
CA VAL A 427 3.93 14.23 -0.34
C VAL A 427 3.54 15.67 -0.07
N PHE A 428 3.94 16.17 1.08
CA PHE A 428 4.03 17.59 1.33
C PHE A 428 5.32 18.15 0.74
N ASP A 429 5.24 19.23 -0.03
CA ASP A 429 6.41 19.95 -0.50
C ASP A 429 6.34 21.44 -0.12
N ALA A 430 7.51 22.02 0.13
CA ALA A 430 7.61 23.46 0.37
C ALA A 430 8.96 23.95 -0.13
N GLY A 431 9.00 25.21 -0.54
CA GLY A 431 10.23 25.82 -1.02
C GLY A 431 10.25 27.33 -0.92
N PHE A 432 11.46 27.86 -0.97
CA PHE A 432 11.77 29.26 -1.09
C PHE A 432 12.65 29.43 -2.33
N ALA A 433 12.13 30.12 -3.34
CA ALA A 433 12.66 30.14 -4.70
C ALA A 433 12.78 28.73 -5.30
N THR A 434 13.21 28.64 -6.56
CA THR A 434 13.52 27.34 -7.18
C THR A 434 14.96 27.32 -7.69
N ARG A 435 15.44 26.14 -8.06
CA ARG A 435 16.77 25.97 -8.67
C ARG A 435 16.90 26.81 -9.94
N GLU A 436 15.84 26.86 -10.75
CA GLU A 436 15.76 27.59 -12.02
C GLU A 436 15.58 29.10 -11.80
N HIS A 437 14.93 29.48 -10.70
CA HIS A 437 14.62 30.86 -10.36
C HIS A 437 15.06 31.18 -8.92
N LYS A 438 16.37 31.27 -8.70
CA LYS A 438 16.96 31.61 -7.40
C LYS A 438 16.55 33.01 -6.93
N PHE A 439 16.33 33.21 -5.63
CA PHE A 439 16.23 34.56 -5.08
C PHE A 439 17.59 35.26 -5.20
N VAL A 440 17.57 36.59 -5.30
CA VAL A 440 18.78 37.41 -5.44
C VAL A 440 18.82 38.43 -4.32
N LEU A 441 19.96 38.54 -3.66
CA LEU A 441 20.27 39.53 -2.62
C LEU A 441 21.50 40.34 -3.05
N GLY A 442 21.38 41.65 -3.12
CA GLY A 442 22.48 42.56 -3.46
C GLY A 442 22.67 43.64 -2.39
N VAL A 443 23.92 43.94 -2.04
CA VAL A 443 24.31 45.08 -1.19
C VAL A 443 25.49 45.79 -1.84
N GLY A 444 25.24 46.87 -2.58
CA GLY A 444 26.28 47.56 -3.35
C GLY A 444 26.92 46.65 -4.41
N ILE A 445 28.24 46.42 -4.30
CA ILE A 445 28.97 45.50 -5.20
C ILE A 445 28.81 44.02 -4.83
N LEU A 446 28.34 43.74 -3.60
CA LEU A 446 28.12 42.38 -3.13
C LEU A 446 26.79 41.87 -3.69
N ARG A 447 26.80 40.64 -4.18
CA ARG A 447 25.61 39.98 -4.70
C ARG A 447 25.62 38.52 -4.29
N GLY A 448 24.44 37.96 -4.10
CA GLY A 448 24.25 36.56 -3.77
C GLY A 448 22.84 36.13 -4.09
N GLY A 449 22.52 34.92 -3.69
CA GLY A 449 21.23 34.33 -3.96
C GLY A 449 21.15 32.88 -3.53
N GLY A 450 20.02 32.26 -3.81
CA GLY A 450 19.85 30.88 -3.46
C GLY A 450 18.44 30.36 -3.68
N TYR A 451 18.22 29.15 -3.15
CA TYR A 451 16.91 28.55 -3.01
C TYR A 451 16.98 27.45 -1.94
N ALA A 452 15.83 27.05 -1.42
CA ALA A 452 15.70 25.89 -0.56
C ALA A 452 14.37 25.20 -0.83
N GLY A 453 14.32 23.88 -0.75
CA GLY A 453 13.12 23.08 -0.95
C GLY A 453 13.16 21.81 -0.11
N VAL A 454 11.99 21.37 0.36
CA VAL A 454 11.81 20.18 1.18
C VAL A 454 10.61 19.39 0.70
N LYS A 455 10.71 18.06 0.74
CA LYS A 455 9.60 17.12 0.48
C LYS A 455 9.50 16.13 1.62
N ILE A 456 8.30 15.94 2.18
CA ILE A 456 8.03 15.14 3.36
C ILE A 456 6.78 14.30 3.10
N SER A 457 6.78 13.03 3.49
CA SER A 457 5.60 12.17 3.52
C SER A 457 5.32 11.66 4.94
N ALA A 458 4.26 10.88 5.13
CA ALA A 458 3.96 10.24 6.42
C ALA A 458 5.09 9.32 6.91
N SER A 459 5.90 8.79 5.98
CA SER A 459 7.10 8.00 6.26
C SER A 459 8.35 8.81 6.66
N GLY A 460 8.30 10.16 6.57
CA GLY A 460 9.39 11.05 6.95
C GLY A 460 9.88 11.94 5.81
N LEU A 461 11.11 12.49 5.97
CA LEU A 461 11.75 13.35 4.98
C LEU A 461 12.05 12.54 3.71
N GLN A 462 11.57 12.98 2.55
CA GLN A 462 11.90 12.38 1.25
C GLN A 462 13.09 13.09 0.59
N SER A 463 13.10 14.42 0.60
CA SER A 463 14.22 15.19 0.06
C SER A 463 14.37 16.55 0.73
N LEU A 464 15.61 17.00 0.88
CA LEU A 464 15.97 18.38 1.23
C LEU A 464 16.99 18.87 0.23
N GLU A 465 16.74 20.01 -0.42
CA GLU A 465 17.65 20.57 -1.42
C GLU A 465 17.79 22.07 -1.19
N PHE A 466 19.01 22.59 -1.15
CA PHE A 466 19.23 24.03 -1.11
C PHE A 466 20.55 24.42 -1.78
N ALA A 467 20.60 25.66 -2.26
CA ALA A 467 21.85 26.27 -2.69
C ALA A 467 21.91 27.71 -2.20
N PHE A 468 23.10 28.13 -1.81
CA PHE A 468 23.39 29.52 -1.46
C PHE A 468 24.67 29.96 -2.15
N GLU A 469 24.63 31.14 -2.75
CA GLU A 469 25.78 31.75 -3.41
C GLU A 469 25.96 33.19 -2.93
N PHE A 470 27.21 33.61 -2.84
CA PHE A 470 27.61 34.95 -2.49
C PHE A 470 28.83 35.33 -3.33
N GLY A 471 28.98 36.61 -3.60
CA GLY A 471 29.98 37.08 -4.53
C GLY A 471 29.98 38.58 -4.64
N ALA A 472 30.76 39.05 -5.60
CA ALA A 472 30.84 40.45 -5.94
C ALA A 472 31.00 40.62 -7.44
N GLY A 473 30.47 41.72 -7.96
CA GLY A 473 30.63 42.07 -9.37
C GLY A 473 30.77 43.56 -9.54
N VAL A 474 31.56 43.95 -10.54
CA VAL A 474 31.69 45.34 -10.98
C VAL A 474 31.53 45.36 -12.49
N SER A 475 30.72 46.31 -12.97
CA SER A 475 30.53 46.60 -14.39
C SER A 475 30.92 48.04 -14.67
N ILE A 476 31.58 48.27 -15.80
CA ILE A 476 31.90 49.59 -16.33
C ILE A 476 31.36 49.71 -17.75
N ASP A 477 30.80 50.86 -18.08
CA ASP A 477 30.35 51.21 -19.41
C ASP A 477 30.94 52.57 -19.81
N LEU A 478 31.69 52.58 -20.91
CA LEU A 478 32.36 53.76 -21.47
C LEU A 478 31.70 54.20 -22.80
N GLY A 479 30.50 53.69 -23.11
CA GLY A 479 29.73 53.97 -24.31
C GLY A 479 30.18 53.17 -25.53
N VAL A 480 31.47 53.21 -25.88
CA VAL A 480 32.02 52.42 -27.01
C VAL A 480 32.44 51.01 -26.60
N ALA A 481 32.71 50.80 -25.32
CA ALA A 481 33.05 49.51 -24.74
C ALA A 481 32.49 49.40 -23.33
N SER A 482 31.98 48.22 -23.00
CA SER A 482 31.53 47.87 -21.65
C SER A 482 32.22 46.58 -21.21
N GLY A 483 32.37 46.41 -19.90
CA GLY A 483 32.91 45.18 -19.35
C GLY A 483 32.41 44.92 -17.94
N CYS A 484 32.34 43.66 -17.57
CA CYS A 484 32.00 43.23 -16.23
C CYS A 484 32.93 42.11 -15.76
N VAL A 485 33.22 42.10 -14.46
CA VAL A 485 33.86 40.98 -13.78
C VAL A 485 33.02 40.62 -12.58
N GLU A 486 32.72 39.34 -12.41
CA GLU A 486 32.01 38.78 -11.28
C GLU A 486 32.75 37.57 -10.71
N VAL A 487 32.77 37.45 -9.38
CA VAL A 487 33.25 36.28 -8.65
C VAL A 487 32.13 35.82 -7.74
N MET A 488 31.75 34.56 -7.81
CA MET A 488 30.68 33.93 -7.05
C MET A 488 31.21 32.66 -6.39
N ALA A 489 31.05 32.53 -5.08
CA ALA A 489 31.29 31.29 -4.36
C ALA A 489 29.95 30.79 -3.83
N GLY A 490 29.75 29.47 -3.79
CA GLY A 490 28.50 28.91 -3.34
C GLY A 490 28.61 27.49 -2.83
N ILE A 491 27.54 27.07 -2.17
CA ILE A 491 27.31 25.70 -1.76
C ILE A 491 26.00 25.23 -2.37
N TYR A 492 25.96 23.96 -2.74
CA TYR A 492 24.76 23.22 -3.10
C TYR A 492 24.72 21.96 -2.25
N PHE A 493 23.57 21.68 -1.66
CA PHE A 493 23.33 20.51 -0.83
C PHE A 493 22.04 19.84 -1.27
N LYS A 494 22.07 18.51 -1.36
CA LYS A 494 20.89 17.69 -1.59
C LYS A 494 20.95 16.43 -0.73
N LEU A 495 19.88 16.16 -0.03
CA LEU A 495 19.61 14.91 0.66
C LEU A 495 18.40 14.25 0.01
N THR A 496 18.51 12.98 -0.33
CA THR A 496 17.39 12.15 -0.80
C THR A 496 17.30 10.92 0.09
N ALA A 497 16.10 10.61 0.59
CA ALA A 497 15.84 9.41 1.36
C ALA A 497 14.97 8.44 0.55
N THR A 498 15.31 7.15 0.60
CA THR A 498 14.53 6.07 -0.02
C THR A 498 14.52 4.89 0.93
N GLY A 499 13.40 4.70 1.62
CA GLY A 499 13.33 3.80 2.78
C GLY A 499 14.34 4.24 3.86
N ASP A 500 15.14 3.29 4.35
CA ASP A 500 16.17 3.57 5.36
C ASP A 500 17.47 4.13 4.79
N ARG A 501 17.61 4.20 3.46
CA ARG A 501 18.83 4.65 2.79
C ARG A 501 18.74 6.16 2.53
N GLN A 502 19.80 6.88 2.90
CA GLN A 502 19.95 8.31 2.63
C GLN A 502 21.15 8.51 1.70
N ASN A 503 20.99 9.36 0.70
CA ASN A 503 22.09 9.88 -0.09
C ASN A 503 22.22 11.40 0.09
N ILE A 504 23.44 11.85 0.38
CA ILE A 504 23.85 13.23 0.52
C ILE A 504 24.81 13.58 -0.61
N GLU A 505 24.48 14.66 -1.31
CA GLU A 505 25.32 15.35 -2.27
C GLU A 505 25.65 16.75 -1.72
N LEU A 506 26.93 17.08 -1.63
CA LEU A 506 27.39 18.41 -1.19
C LEU A 506 28.43 18.93 -2.17
N THR A 507 28.15 20.05 -2.81
CA THR A 507 29.07 20.74 -3.72
C THR A 507 29.44 22.09 -3.16
N ALA A 508 30.73 22.35 -3.00
CA ALA A 508 31.26 23.71 -2.86
C ALA A 508 31.80 24.15 -4.21
N TYR A 509 31.46 25.35 -4.67
CA TYR A 509 31.92 25.86 -5.96
C TYR A 509 32.38 27.31 -5.91
N LEU A 510 33.28 27.65 -6.83
CA LEU A 510 33.75 28.99 -7.14
C LEU A 510 33.60 29.22 -8.64
N ARG A 511 32.97 30.31 -9.02
CA ARG A 511 32.84 30.76 -10.41
C ARG A 511 33.38 32.18 -10.54
N ILE A 512 34.24 32.39 -11.52
CA ILE A 512 34.77 33.69 -11.90
C ILE A 512 34.38 33.91 -13.35
N ARG A 513 33.71 35.01 -13.65
CA ARG A 513 33.32 35.36 -15.01
C ARG A 513 33.72 36.79 -15.31
N GLY A 514 34.37 36.98 -16.45
CA GLY A 514 34.68 38.29 -17.01
C GLY A 514 34.10 38.38 -18.41
N SER A 515 33.52 39.52 -18.77
CA SER A 515 33.06 39.78 -20.13
C SER A 515 33.42 41.19 -20.53
N VAL A 516 33.85 41.38 -21.78
CA VAL A 516 34.08 42.68 -22.40
C VAL A 516 33.37 42.71 -23.74
N SER A 517 32.56 43.74 -23.97
CA SER A 517 31.83 43.97 -25.20
C SER A 517 32.20 45.32 -25.80
N VAL A 518 32.45 45.35 -27.11
CA VAL A 518 32.76 46.57 -27.86
C VAL A 518 31.66 46.82 -28.89
N LEU A 519 30.96 47.95 -28.76
CA LEU A 519 29.84 48.37 -29.61
C LEU A 519 28.69 47.34 -29.73
N GLY A 520 28.65 46.32 -28.87
CA GLY A 520 27.73 45.17 -29.02
C GLY A 520 28.02 44.27 -30.22
N LEU A 521 29.11 44.50 -30.95
CA LEU A 521 29.49 43.75 -32.15
C LEU A 521 30.46 42.61 -31.86
N ILE A 522 31.29 42.77 -30.83
CA ILE A 522 32.30 41.81 -30.40
C ILE A 522 32.20 41.67 -28.88
N THR A 523 31.96 40.47 -28.39
CA THR A 523 31.93 40.16 -26.95
C THR A 523 32.86 38.99 -26.66
N VAL A 524 33.82 39.19 -25.75
CA VAL A 524 34.69 38.12 -25.26
C VAL A 524 34.31 37.84 -23.81
N THR A 525 34.02 36.58 -23.50
CA THR A 525 33.69 36.12 -22.16
C THR A 525 34.67 35.04 -21.73
N VAL A 526 35.24 35.18 -20.54
CA VAL A 526 36.05 34.16 -19.89
C VAL A 526 35.31 33.73 -18.64
N GLU A 527 35.01 32.44 -18.52
CA GLU A 527 34.41 31.83 -17.35
C GLU A 527 35.35 30.77 -16.80
N PHE A 528 35.59 30.81 -15.50
CA PHE A 528 36.28 29.78 -14.74
C PHE A 528 35.32 29.24 -13.69
N TYR A 529 35.13 27.93 -13.68
CA TYR A 529 34.35 27.20 -12.70
C TYR A 529 35.24 26.19 -11.99
N LEU A 530 35.15 26.14 -10.67
CA LEU A 530 35.79 25.14 -9.82
C LEU A 530 34.73 24.58 -8.88
N GLY A 531 34.43 23.30 -8.98
CA GLY A 531 33.50 22.58 -8.12
C GLY A 531 34.19 21.44 -7.38
N LEU A 532 33.80 21.23 -6.13
CA LEU A 532 34.19 20.09 -5.32
C LEU A 532 32.92 19.44 -4.76
N THR A 533 32.59 18.25 -5.25
CA THR A 533 31.36 17.53 -4.92
C THR A 533 31.67 16.26 -4.13
N TYR A 534 31.06 16.12 -2.95
CA TYR A 534 30.98 14.88 -2.19
C TYR A 534 29.64 14.18 -2.47
N ASP A 535 29.68 12.87 -2.72
CA ASP A 535 28.53 11.99 -2.91
C ASP A 535 28.67 10.80 -1.96
N SER A 536 27.69 10.64 -1.06
CA SER A 536 27.74 9.62 -0.01
C SER A 536 27.43 8.21 -0.49
N ASP A 537 26.68 8.01 -1.59
CA ASP A 537 26.33 6.66 -2.07
C ASP A 537 27.53 5.95 -2.69
N GLY A 538 28.43 6.73 -3.31
CA GLY A 538 29.74 6.27 -3.79
C GLY A 538 30.91 6.51 -2.83
N ASP A 539 30.67 7.14 -1.67
CA ASP A 539 31.67 7.71 -0.76
C ASP A 539 32.84 8.37 -1.51
N ARG A 540 32.46 9.28 -2.41
CA ARG A 540 33.33 9.83 -3.44
C ARG A 540 33.40 11.35 -3.33
N LEU A 541 34.62 11.87 -3.46
CA LEU A 541 34.90 13.30 -3.61
C LEU A 541 35.43 13.57 -5.03
N THR A 542 34.70 14.35 -5.82
CA THR A 542 35.07 14.73 -7.18
C THR A 542 35.37 16.23 -7.24
N GLY A 543 36.58 16.60 -7.65
CA GLY A 543 36.94 17.97 -7.98
C GLY A 543 36.93 18.17 -9.49
N GLU A 544 36.29 19.23 -9.96
CA GLU A 544 36.21 19.59 -11.38
C GLU A 544 36.52 21.08 -11.56
N ALA A 545 37.43 21.40 -12.47
CA ALA A 545 37.78 22.76 -12.82
C ALA A 545 37.65 22.94 -14.34
N THR A 546 36.83 23.90 -14.76
CA THR A 546 36.55 24.19 -16.15
C THR A 546 36.85 25.65 -16.44
N MET A 547 37.65 25.90 -17.48
CA MET A 547 37.84 27.24 -18.02
C MET A 547 37.25 27.29 -19.42
N THR A 548 36.32 28.20 -19.64
CA THR A 548 35.63 28.43 -20.91
C THR A 548 35.92 29.82 -21.41
N VAL A 549 36.38 29.92 -22.65
CA VAL A 549 36.56 31.19 -23.35
C VAL A 549 35.59 31.21 -24.52
N SER A 550 34.70 32.21 -24.53
CA SER A 550 33.69 32.42 -25.55
C SER A 550 33.94 33.73 -26.27
N ILE A 551 33.93 33.69 -27.60
CA ILE A 551 34.04 34.86 -28.47
C ILE A 551 32.77 34.92 -29.30
N ASP A 552 32.01 35.99 -29.10
CA ASP A 552 30.80 36.31 -29.84
C ASP A 552 31.09 37.47 -30.79
N LEU A 553 30.98 37.22 -32.09
CA LEU A 553 31.03 38.21 -33.15
C LEU A 553 29.60 38.34 -33.70
N PHE A 554 29.15 39.54 -34.06
CA PHE A 554 27.76 39.86 -34.45
C PHE A 554 26.95 38.79 -35.23
N LEU A 555 27.59 37.99 -36.09
CA LEU A 555 26.95 36.93 -36.89
C LEU A 555 27.42 35.50 -36.57
N PHE A 556 28.32 35.32 -35.60
CA PHE A 556 28.96 34.04 -35.27
C PHE A 556 29.51 34.04 -33.83
N SER A 557 29.22 32.98 -33.07
CA SER A 557 29.78 32.74 -31.75
C SER A 557 30.58 31.43 -31.73
N THR A 558 31.72 31.41 -31.02
CA THR A 558 32.47 30.17 -30.72
C THR A 558 32.93 30.13 -29.26
N SER A 559 33.11 28.94 -28.72
CA SER A 559 33.60 28.73 -27.36
C SER A 559 34.56 27.55 -27.28
N VAL A 560 35.64 27.71 -26.52
CA VAL A 560 36.59 26.64 -26.19
C VAL A 560 36.56 26.42 -24.70
N SER A 561 36.44 25.16 -24.26
CA SER A 561 36.45 24.80 -22.85
C SER A 561 37.55 23.78 -22.56
N ILE A 562 38.31 24.01 -21.50
CA ILE A 562 39.29 23.07 -20.95
C ILE A 562 38.79 22.64 -19.58
N THR A 563 38.65 21.33 -19.37
CA THR A 563 38.18 20.77 -18.10
C THR A 563 39.22 19.82 -17.52
N CYS A 564 39.51 19.98 -16.24
CA CYS A 564 40.31 19.06 -15.45
C CYS A 564 39.42 18.46 -14.36
N ARG A 565 39.40 17.13 -14.25
CA ARG A 565 38.62 16.41 -13.25
C ARG A 565 39.52 15.46 -12.47
N ARG A 566 39.35 15.44 -11.15
CA ARG A 566 40.01 14.50 -10.24
C ARG A 566 38.99 13.87 -9.31
N GLU A 567 39.13 12.57 -9.10
CA GLU A 567 38.24 11.77 -8.27
C GLU A 567 39.03 11.13 -7.14
N LEU A 568 38.47 11.18 -5.93
CA LEU A 568 38.99 10.56 -4.72
C LEU A 568 37.89 9.66 -4.15
N THR A 569 38.11 8.36 -4.16
CA THR A 569 37.28 7.38 -3.44
C THR A 569 37.95 6.99 -2.14
N ARG A 570 37.17 6.79 -1.08
CA ARG A 570 37.70 6.29 0.19
C ARG A 570 38.19 4.85 0.00
N SER A 571 39.49 4.61 0.13
CA SER A 571 40.00 3.25 0.27
C SER A 571 39.59 2.71 1.63
N SER A 572 39.05 1.48 1.67
CA SER A 572 38.68 0.78 2.88
C SER A 572 39.93 0.45 3.71
N SER A 573 40.42 1.42 4.46
CA SER A 573 41.23 1.19 5.65
C SER A 573 40.45 1.77 6.83
N SER A 574 40.14 0.89 7.77
CA SER A 574 39.42 1.18 9.01
C SER A 574 40.14 2.26 9.81
N PHE A 575 39.75 3.52 9.64
CA PHE A 575 40.11 4.59 10.55
C PHE A 575 39.11 4.59 11.72
N GLY A 576 39.58 4.05 12.85
CA GLY A 576 38.89 4.13 14.13
C GLY A 576 38.62 5.58 14.55
N ARG A 577 37.55 5.73 15.33
CA ARG A 577 37.11 6.98 15.97
C ARG A 577 38.23 7.62 16.80
N THR A 578 39.00 8.50 16.18
CA THR A 578 39.60 9.69 16.78
C THR A 578 39.75 10.71 15.67
N ALA A 579 38.96 11.79 15.73
CA ALA A 579 39.17 12.94 14.87
C ALA A 579 40.58 13.51 15.10
N PRO A 580 41.47 13.59 14.10
CA PRO A 580 42.58 14.50 14.19
C PRO A 580 42.04 15.91 13.96
N ALA A 581 42.44 16.85 14.82
CA ALA A 581 42.33 18.27 14.49
C ALA A 581 42.93 18.49 13.09
N ILE A 582 42.20 19.21 12.23
CA ILE A 582 42.71 19.68 10.94
C ILE A 582 43.85 20.64 11.27
N ALA A 583 45.06 20.11 11.40
CA ALA A 583 46.26 20.91 11.44
C ALA A 583 46.44 21.46 10.02
N SER A 584 46.27 22.77 9.91
CA SER A 584 46.60 23.59 8.76
C SER A 584 48.06 23.41 8.36
N ALA A 585 48.35 22.41 7.53
CA ALA A 585 49.54 22.43 6.69
C ALA A 585 49.12 22.98 5.33
N PRO A 586 49.62 24.16 4.90
CA PRO A 586 49.32 24.67 3.57
C PRO A 586 49.89 23.67 2.55
N ILE A 587 49.03 23.17 1.65
CA ILE A 587 49.43 22.36 0.51
C ILE A 587 50.44 23.19 -0.31
N ARG A 588 51.68 22.73 -0.41
CA ARG A 588 52.73 23.43 -1.16
C ARG A 588 52.67 23.02 -2.62
N PHE A 589 53.16 23.87 -3.52
CA PHE A 589 53.24 23.58 -4.96
C PHE A 589 53.85 22.20 -5.26
N GLY A 590 54.89 21.80 -4.52
CA GLY A 590 55.56 20.50 -4.66
C GLY A 590 54.78 19.28 -4.17
N ASP A 591 53.67 19.47 -3.45
CA ASP A 591 52.78 18.38 -3.02
C ASP A 591 51.75 18.02 -4.11
N VAL A 592 51.56 18.93 -5.08
CA VAL A 592 50.58 18.80 -6.18
C VAL A 592 51.26 18.61 -7.53
N PHE A 593 52.41 19.26 -7.74
CA PHE A 593 53.27 19.09 -8.91
C PHE A 593 54.47 18.20 -8.55
N THR A 594 54.41 16.92 -8.91
CA THR A 594 55.59 16.06 -8.83
C THR A 594 56.66 16.54 -9.81
N PRO A 595 57.96 16.28 -9.56
CA PRO A 595 59.04 16.63 -10.48
C PRO A 595 58.80 16.13 -11.92
N ASP A 596 58.15 14.98 -12.08
CA ASP A 596 57.81 14.39 -13.37
C ASP A 596 56.71 15.16 -14.11
N LEU A 597 55.68 15.63 -13.38
CA LEU A 597 54.61 16.47 -13.91
C LEU A 597 55.12 17.86 -14.29
N TRP A 598 56.08 18.39 -13.52
CA TRP A 598 56.75 19.64 -13.84
C TRP A 598 57.61 19.52 -15.10
N ALA A 599 58.36 18.42 -15.25
CA ALA A 599 59.13 18.14 -16.45
C ALA A 599 58.24 18.01 -17.70
N GLN A 600 57.08 17.34 -17.59
CA GLN A 600 56.10 17.28 -18.67
C GLN A 600 55.49 18.65 -19.02
N HIS A 601 55.21 19.48 -18.01
CA HIS A 601 54.72 20.84 -18.23
C HIS A 601 55.77 21.70 -18.95
N CYS A 602 57.03 21.70 -18.49
CA CYS A 602 58.10 22.43 -19.16
C CYS A 602 58.34 21.95 -20.60
N ALA A 603 58.20 20.66 -20.86
CA ALA A 603 58.33 20.09 -22.21
C ALA A 603 57.17 20.49 -23.15
N ALA A 604 56.01 20.92 -22.62
CA ALA A 604 54.89 21.40 -23.43
C ALA A 604 55.03 22.87 -23.87
N PHE A 605 55.98 23.62 -23.28
CA PHE A 605 56.26 25.03 -23.59
C PHE A 605 57.70 25.26 -24.09
N ALA A 606 58.46 24.19 -24.31
CA ALA A 606 59.72 24.18 -25.06
C ALA A 606 59.46 23.67 -26.48
#